data_AF-A0A959DLE9-F1
#
_entry.id   AF-A0A959DLE9-F1
#
_cell.length_a   1.000
_cell.length_b   1.000
_cell.length_c   1.000
_cell.angle_alpha   90.00
_cell.angle_beta   90.00
_cell.angle_gamma   90.00
#
_symmetry.space_group_name_H-M   'P 1'
#
loop_
_entity.id
_entity.type
_entity.pdbx_description
1 polymer ?
#
loop_
_entity_poly.entity_id
_entity_poly.type
_entity_poly.pdbx_seq_one_letter_code
_entity_poly.pdbx_strand_id
1 'polypeptide(L)'
;MADLSNMTIGDVVPADLKGQFSANVLNTTIKVARDIVKFDMPPPSNLSASDVAELEKLYSMYQDNQNKAYWHKSEAENEAYWNKNS
;
A
#
# COMPACT_ATOMS: atom_id res chain seq x y z
N MET A 1 19.46 -4.04 6.34
CA MET A 1 17.99 -3.90 6.46
C MET A 1 17.61 -2.65 5.69
N ALA A 2 16.88 -2.78 4.58
CA ALA A 2 16.31 -1.61 3.92
C ALA A 2 15.18 -1.09 4.82
N ASP A 3 15.22 0.19 5.16
CA ASP A 3 14.17 0.84 5.95
C ASP A 3 12.90 0.95 5.10
N LEU A 4 12.01 -0.04 5.23
CA LEU A 4 10.77 -0.15 4.46
C LEU A 4 9.73 0.90 4.89
N SER A 5 9.99 1.66 5.96
CA SER A 5 9.13 2.75 6.46
C SER A 5 8.89 3.83 5.42
N ASN A 6 9.74 3.92 4.39
CA ASN A 6 9.69 4.91 3.32
C ASN A 6 9.17 4.38 1.98
N MET A 7 8.81 3.09 1.87
CA MET A 7 8.23 2.59 0.61
C MET A 7 6.83 3.14 0.39
N THR A 8 6.60 3.61 -0.82
CA THR A 8 5.33 4.17 -1.28
C THR A 8 4.49 3.12 -2.00
N ILE A 9 3.20 3.40 -2.17
CA ILE A 9 2.30 2.60 -3.01
C ILE A 9 2.86 2.48 -4.44
N GLY A 10 3.42 3.55 -4.97
CA GLY A 10 4.02 3.60 -6.30
C GLY A 10 5.25 2.69 -6.45
N ASP A 11 5.94 2.36 -5.36
CA ASP A 11 7.07 1.44 -5.41
C ASP A 11 6.62 -0.02 -5.54
N VAL A 12 5.42 -0.35 -5.05
CA VAL A 12 4.93 -1.74 -4.96
C VAL A 12 3.80 -2.08 -5.92
N VAL A 13 3.07 -1.08 -6.41
CA VAL A 13 1.97 -1.30 -7.37
C VAL A 13 2.55 -1.62 -8.75
N PRO A 14 2.06 -2.70 -9.41
CA PRO A 14 2.42 -3.03 -10.80
C PRO A 14 2.24 -1.85 -11.76
N ALA A 15 3.13 -1.70 -12.74
CA ALA A 15 3.15 -0.55 -13.65
C ALA A 15 1.85 -0.36 -14.44
N ASP A 16 1.18 -1.46 -14.79
CA ASP A 16 -0.13 -1.52 -15.46
C ASP A 16 -1.28 -1.00 -14.59
N LEU A 17 -1.12 -1.02 -13.27
CA LEU A 17 -2.09 -0.50 -12.31
C LEU A 17 -1.77 0.94 -11.89
N LYS A 18 -0.53 1.42 -12.01
CA LYS A 18 -0.13 2.79 -11.60
C LYS A 18 -0.96 3.88 -12.28
N GLY A 19 -1.33 3.70 -13.55
CA GLY A 19 -2.16 4.65 -14.28
C GLY A 19 -3.60 4.78 -13.78
N GLN A 20 -4.02 3.94 -12.84
CA GLN A 20 -5.37 3.93 -12.28
C GLN A 20 -5.49 4.70 -10.96
N PHE A 21 -4.37 5.15 -10.40
CA PHE A 21 -4.31 5.80 -9.10
C PHE A 21 -3.70 7.20 -9.21
N SER A 22 -4.12 8.09 -8.30
CA SER A 22 -3.62 9.45 -8.21
C SER A 22 -2.15 9.48 -7.80
N ALA A 23 -1.44 10.57 -8.15
CA ALA A 23 -0.06 10.76 -7.70
C ALA A 23 0.05 10.85 -6.17
N ASN A 24 -0.99 11.36 -5.49
CA ASN A 24 -1.01 11.42 -4.02
C ASN A 24 -1.08 10.02 -3.41
N VAL A 25 -1.93 9.15 -3.97
CA VAL A 25 -2.04 7.75 -3.58
C VAL A 25 -0.72 7.01 -3.84
N LEU A 26 -0.15 7.15 -5.04
CA LEU A 26 1.11 6.51 -5.40
C LEU A 26 2.27 6.97 -4.50
N ASN A 27 2.31 8.23 -4.07
CA ASN A 27 3.35 8.74 -3.18
C ASN A 27 3.07 8.51 -1.68
N THR A 28 1.92 7.92 -1.33
CA THR A 28 1.60 7.60 0.07
C THR A 28 2.41 6.41 0.54
N THR A 29 2.92 6.43 1.77
CA THR A 29 3.62 5.28 2.32
C THR A 29 2.65 4.13 2.59
N ILE A 30 3.12 2.90 2.43
CA ILE A 30 2.29 1.71 2.63
C ILE A 30 1.76 1.66 4.07
N LYS A 31 2.55 2.13 5.04
CA LYS A 31 2.11 2.25 6.44
C LYS A 31 0.91 3.18 6.59
N VAL A 32 0.97 4.39 6.05
CA VAL A 32 -0.13 5.37 6.12
C VAL A 32 -1.37 4.82 5.45
N ALA A 33 -1.22 4.25 4.24
CA ALA A 33 -2.33 3.66 3.52
C ALA A 33 -3.01 2.55 4.35
N ARG A 34 -2.23 1.60 4.88
CA ARG A 34 -2.73 0.51 5.74
C ARG A 34 -3.45 1.06 6.96
N ASP A 35 -2.87 2.06 7.62
CA ASP A 35 -3.42 2.60 8.85
C ASP A 35 -4.78 3.28 8.59
N ILE A 36 -4.95 3.93 7.43
CA ILE A 36 -6.24 4.47 6.98
C ILE A 36 -7.25 3.35 6.68
N VAL A 37 -6.91 2.40 5.80
CA VAL A 37 -7.88 1.40 5.29
C VAL A 37 -8.19 0.24 6.23
N LYS A 38 -7.30 -0.07 7.19
CA LYS A 38 -7.47 -1.21 8.12
C LYS A 38 -7.88 -0.79 9.52
N PHE A 39 -7.41 0.37 9.97
CA PHE A 39 -7.62 0.85 11.34
C PHE A 39 -8.51 2.11 11.37
N ASP A 40 -9.13 2.48 10.25
CA ASP A 40 -9.98 3.67 10.11
C ASP A 40 -9.31 4.95 10.63
N MET A 41 -7.97 5.06 10.50
CA MET A 41 -7.26 6.24 10.95
C MET A 41 -7.58 7.44 10.05
N PRO A 42 -7.69 8.66 10.60
CA PRO A 42 -7.96 9.84 9.81
C PRO A 42 -6.85 10.05 8.77
N PRO A 43 -7.19 10.35 7.51
CA PRO A 43 -6.20 10.59 6.48
C PRO A 43 -5.40 11.87 6.80
N PRO A 44 -4.11 11.91 6.46
CA PRO A 44 -3.32 13.15 6.50
C PRO A 44 -3.89 14.19 5.53
N SER A 45 -3.60 15.47 5.78
CA SER A 45 -4.20 16.60 5.07
C SER A 45 -3.91 16.67 3.57
N ASN A 46 -2.90 15.93 3.09
CA ASN A 46 -2.56 15.81 1.68
C ASN A 46 -3.40 14.74 0.95
N LEU A 47 -4.23 13.96 1.64
CA LEU A 47 -5.13 12.98 1.05
C LEU A 47 -6.58 13.47 1.10
N SER A 48 -7.20 13.50 -0.07
CA SER A 48 -8.62 13.80 -0.23
C SER A 48 -9.49 12.58 0.04
N ALA A 49 -10.80 12.77 0.17
CA ALA A 49 -11.74 11.64 0.25
C ALA A 49 -11.68 10.73 -0.99
N SER A 50 -11.36 11.28 -2.17
CA SER A 50 -11.17 10.49 -3.39
C SER A 50 -9.91 9.62 -3.29
N ASP A 51 -8.82 10.17 -2.74
CA ASP A 51 -7.58 9.41 -2.54
C ASP A 51 -7.79 8.27 -1.53
N VAL A 52 -8.59 8.50 -0.47
CA VAL A 52 -8.95 7.44 0.48
C VAL A 52 -9.75 6.33 -0.20
N ALA A 53 -10.75 6.66 -1.02
CA ALA A 53 -11.52 5.67 -1.78
C ALA A 53 -10.63 4.87 -2.75
N GLU A 54 -9.62 5.50 -3.34
CA GLU A 54 -8.63 4.81 -4.17
C GLU A 54 -7.74 3.85 -3.35
N LEU A 55 -7.33 4.24 -2.13
CA LEU A 55 -6.61 3.37 -1.20
C LEU A 55 -7.47 2.17 -0.77
N GLU A 56 -8.75 2.39 -0.49
CA GLU A 56 -9.71 1.32 -0.16
C GLU A 56 -9.88 0.36 -1.33
N LYS A 57 -10.06 0.87 -2.55
CA LYS A 57 -10.14 0.07 -3.77
C LYS A 57 -8.86 -0.76 -3.97
N LEU A 58 -7.70 -0.13 -3.82
CA LEU A 58 -6.40 -0.80 -3.91
C LEU A 58 -6.30 -1.94 -2.88
N TYR A 59 -6.72 -1.67 -1.65
CA TYR A 59 -6.76 -2.68 -0.58
C TYR A 59 -7.72 -3.83 -0.91
N SER A 60 -8.94 -3.56 -1.38
CA SER A 60 -9.91 -4.59 -1.81
C SER A 60 -9.40 -5.43 -2.98
N MET A 61 -8.76 -4.82 -3.99
CA MET A 61 -8.15 -5.56 -5.11
C MET A 61 -7.06 -6.54 -4.65
N TYR A 62 -6.33 -6.20 -3.59
CA TYR A 62 -5.34 -7.08 -2.98
C TYR A 62 -5.95 -8.13 -2.04
N GLN A 63 -7.17 -7.91 -1.50
CA GLN A 63 -7.91 -8.91 -0.73
C GLN A 63 -8.55 -10.00 -1.60
N ASP A 64 -9.20 -9.59 -2.70
CA ASP A 64 -10.01 -10.49 -3.54
C ASP A 64 -9.17 -11.38 -4.47
N ASN A 65 -7.96 -10.94 -4.83
CA ASN A 65 -7.02 -11.79 -5.55
C ASN A 65 -6.45 -12.84 -4.58
N GLN A 66 -6.58 -14.13 -4.91
CA GLN A 66 -5.94 -15.25 -4.19
C GLN A 66 -4.40 -15.15 -4.08
N ASN A 67 -3.79 -14.13 -4.71
CA ASN A 67 -2.48 -13.64 -4.34
C ASN A 67 -2.58 -12.82 -3.05
N LYS A 68 -2.23 -13.45 -1.92
CA LYS A 68 -1.91 -12.82 -0.63
C LYS A 68 -0.77 -11.80 -0.80
N ALA A 69 -1.06 -10.69 -1.45
CA ALA A 69 -0.11 -9.64 -1.77
C ALA A 69 0.10 -8.84 -0.48
N TYR A 70 1.31 -8.93 0.08
CA TYR A 70 2.04 -7.98 0.92
C TYR A 70 1.35 -7.33 2.15
N TRP A 71 0.09 -6.89 2.04
CA TRP A 71 -0.71 -6.20 3.05
C TRP A 71 -1.22 -7.12 4.18
N HIS A 72 -1.29 -8.43 3.94
CA HIS A 72 -1.76 -9.44 4.90
C HIS A 72 -0.65 -10.21 5.62
N LYS A 73 0.60 -10.05 5.22
CA LYS A 73 1.72 -10.72 5.87
C LYS A 73 2.07 -10.00 7.17
N SER A 74 2.40 -10.75 8.22
CA SER A 74 3.00 -10.15 9.41
C SER A 74 4.27 -9.37 9.01
N GLU A 75 4.66 -8.35 9.78
CA GLU A 75 5.85 -7.51 9.49
C GLU A 75 7.09 -8.38 9.20
N ALA A 76 7.26 -9.47 9.94
CA ALA A 76 8.32 -10.47 9.78
C ALA A 76 8.22 -11.28 8.48
N GLU A 77 7.02 -11.64 8.03
CA GLU A 77 6.81 -12.36 6.76
C GLU A 77 7.00 -11.46 5.54
N ASN A 78 6.78 -10.15 5.70
CA ASN A 78 7.18 -9.19 4.69
C ASN A 78 8.70 -9.13 4.60
N GLU A 79 9.40 -8.82 5.70
CA GLU A 79 10.88 -8.72 5.72
C GLU A 79 11.58 -9.93 5.09
N ALA A 80 11.13 -11.15 5.38
CA ALA A 80 11.73 -12.39 4.87
C ALA A 80 11.56 -12.59 3.35
N TYR A 81 10.47 -12.09 2.76
CA TYR A 81 10.25 -12.16 1.31
C TYR A 81 11.08 -11.10 0.56
N TRP A 82 11.35 -9.94 1.20
CA TRP A 82 12.15 -8.86 0.61
C TRP A 82 13.66 -9.15 0.62
N ASN A 83 14.19 -9.77 1.68
CA ASN A 83 15.59 -10.23 1.70
C ASN A 83 15.90 -11.35 0.69
N LYS A 84 14.89 -12.02 0.14
CA LYS A 84 15.07 -13.06 -0.90
C LYS A 84 15.09 -12.52 -2.32
N ASN A 85 14.63 -11.29 -2.54
CA ASN A 85 14.57 -10.64 -3.85
C ASN A 85 15.58 -9.48 -3.99
N SER A 86 16.56 -9.42 -3.08
CA SER A 86 17.70 -8.49 -3.08
C SER A 86 19.01 -9.20 -3.39
#